data_AF-A0A7W1QDV1-F1
#
_entry.id   AF-A0A7W1QDV1-F1
#
_cell.length_a   1.000
_cell.length_b   1.000
_cell.length_c   1.000
_cell.angle_alpha   90.00
_cell.angle_beta   90.00
_cell.angle_gamma   90.00
#
_symmetry.space_group_name_H-M   'P 1'
#
loop_
_entity.id
_entity.type
_entity.pdbx_description
1 polymer ?
#
loop_
_entity_poly.entity_id
_entity_poly.type
_entity_poly.pdbx_seq_one_letter_code
_entity_poly.pdbx_strand_id
1 'polypeptide(L)'
;LLLCAEEGGSWDEGAVRRPRPGQPDTQTGDVVGAWRAAFLRAPYLRDAFVSMGILAETFESAITWERFGPMHAAVTAAVEQATGAGGRVTCRISHVYPAGPAPYFTVLAPARRGEELEQWAAIKQAASDALLAAGATITHHHAVGRDHRPWYDRQRPQPFAAALRAAKSAVDPSGMLNPGVLIDG
;
A
#
# COMPACT_ATOMS: atom_id res chain seq x y z
N LEU A 1 -11.77 -7.95 20.65
CA LEU A 1 -12.08 -7.25 21.91
C LEU A 1 -11.56 -8.02 23.12
N LEU A 2 -11.92 -9.30 23.30
CA LEU A 2 -11.32 -10.13 24.37
C LEU A 2 -9.78 -10.13 24.35
N LEU A 3 -9.18 -10.38 23.19
CA LEU A 3 -7.72 -10.26 22.99
C LEU A 3 -7.16 -8.84 23.26
N CYS A 4 -7.92 -7.78 23.03
CA CYS A 4 -7.46 -6.42 23.31
C CYS A 4 -7.45 -6.15 24.83
N ALA A 5 -8.41 -6.73 25.56
CA ALA A 5 -8.51 -6.62 27.02
C ALA A 5 -7.38 -7.38 27.71
N GLU A 6 -7.07 -8.58 27.21
CA GLU A 6 -6.01 -9.44 27.74
C GLU A 6 -4.63 -8.78 27.63
N GLU A 7 -4.41 -7.95 26.60
CA GLU A 7 -3.19 -7.16 26.38
C GLU A 7 -3.26 -5.74 27.00
N GLY A 8 -4.23 -5.47 27.88
CA GLY A 8 -4.35 -4.21 28.61
C GLY A 8 -4.93 -3.03 27.81
N GLY A 9 -5.45 -3.29 26.62
CA GLY A 9 -6.18 -2.32 25.81
C GLY A 9 -7.58 -2.05 26.33
N SER A 10 -7.99 -0.78 26.32
CA SER A 10 -9.37 -0.36 26.60
C SER A 10 -10.10 -0.01 25.30
N TRP A 11 -11.43 -0.15 25.30
CA TRP A 11 -12.29 0.31 24.21
C TRP A 11 -13.58 0.89 24.77
N ASP A 12 -14.24 1.72 23.97
CA ASP A 12 -15.59 2.20 24.25
C ASP A 12 -16.60 1.11 23.89
N GLU A 13 -17.28 0.55 24.88
CA GLU A 13 -18.34 -0.45 24.69
C GLU A 13 -19.51 0.08 23.84
N GLY A 14 -19.77 1.39 23.88
CA GLY A 14 -20.80 2.06 23.09
C GLY A 14 -20.48 2.06 21.59
N ALA A 15 -19.20 2.11 21.22
CA ALA A 15 -18.75 2.16 19.83
C ALA A 15 -18.87 0.82 19.08
N VAL A 16 -19.06 -0.30 19.79
CA VAL A 16 -19.07 -1.66 19.20
C VAL A 16 -20.45 -2.32 19.23
N ARG A 17 -21.49 -1.59 19.63
CA ARG A 17 -22.84 -2.13 19.75
C ARG A 17 -23.39 -2.52 18.38
N ARG A 18 -23.65 -3.82 18.15
CA ARG A 18 -24.38 -4.26 16.95
C ARG A 18 -25.81 -3.69 17.01
N PRO A 19 -26.32 -3.10 15.90
CA PRO A 19 -27.71 -2.66 15.85
C PRO A 19 -28.66 -3.84 16.14
N ARG A 20 -29.66 -3.62 16.99
CA ARG A 20 -30.74 -4.60 17.18
C ARG A 20 -31.63 -4.60 15.92
N PRO A 21 -32.14 -5.76 15.48
CA PRO A 21 -33.06 -5.81 14.35
C PRO A 21 -34.26 -4.88 14.60
N GLY A 22 -34.50 -3.93 13.68
CA GLY A 22 -35.67 -3.05 13.71
C GLY A 22 -35.53 -1.74 14.49
N GLN A 23 -34.35 -1.39 15.02
CA GLN A 23 -34.12 -0.09 15.66
C GLN A 23 -33.16 0.76 14.80
N PRO A 24 -33.58 1.94 14.29
CA PRO A 24 -32.70 2.80 13.51
C PRO A 24 -31.56 3.28 14.39
N ASP A 25 -30.35 3.12 13.86
CA ASP A 25 -29.12 3.41 14.57
C ASP A 25 -28.86 4.93 14.56
N THR A 26 -29.33 5.62 15.60
CA THR A 26 -29.26 7.09 15.69
C THR A 26 -28.07 7.59 16.52
N GLN A 27 -27.25 6.69 17.10
CA GLN A 27 -26.06 7.08 17.89
C GLN A 27 -24.73 6.72 17.20
N THR A 28 -24.69 5.72 16.30
CA THR A 28 -23.54 5.44 15.41
C THR A 28 -23.64 6.18 14.07
N GLY A 29 -24.42 7.26 14.05
CA GLY A 29 -24.60 8.14 12.91
C GLY A 29 -23.27 8.73 12.43
N ASP A 30 -23.06 8.64 11.12
CA ASP A 30 -22.08 9.37 10.32
C ASP A 30 -20.62 8.89 10.28
N VAL A 31 -20.06 8.11 11.22
CA VAL A 31 -18.61 7.76 11.10
C VAL A 31 -18.35 6.78 9.94
N VAL A 32 -19.14 5.71 9.83
CA VAL A 32 -19.05 4.74 8.73
C VAL A 32 -19.49 5.38 7.41
N GLY A 33 -20.49 6.25 7.46
CA GLY A 33 -20.99 7.00 6.30
C GLY A 33 -19.96 7.98 5.75
N ALA A 34 -19.36 8.79 6.63
CA ALA A 34 -18.29 9.72 6.32
C ALA A 34 -17.04 8.99 5.81
N TRP A 35 -16.64 7.88 6.45
CA TRP A 35 -15.55 7.04 5.95
C TRP A 35 -15.84 6.51 4.54
N ARG A 36 -17.04 5.94 4.32
CA ARG A 36 -17.45 5.42 3.01
C ARG A 36 -17.45 6.54 1.95
N ALA A 37 -17.98 7.70 2.30
CA ALA A 37 -18.02 8.85 1.40
C ALA A 37 -16.60 9.38 1.09
N ALA A 38 -15.72 9.46 2.08
CA ALA A 38 -14.31 9.82 1.87
C ALA A 38 -13.61 8.79 0.98
N PHE A 39 -13.85 7.50 1.20
CA PHE A 39 -13.28 6.41 0.39
C PHE A 39 -13.74 6.49 -1.06
N LEU A 40 -15.05 6.66 -1.31
CA LEU A 40 -15.61 6.82 -2.66
C LEU A 40 -15.10 8.07 -3.37
N ARG A 41 -14.82 9.15 -2.63
CA ARG A 41 -14.31 10.41 -3.18
C ARG A 41 -12.81 10.41 -3.42
N ALA A 42 -12.05 9.51 -2.78
CA ALA A 42 -10.60 9.53 -2.83
C ALA A 42 -10.02 9.47 -4.27
N PRO A 43 -10.55 8.67 -5.21
CA PRO A 43 -10.07 8.68 -6.59
C PRO A 43 -10.28 10.04 -7.29
N TYR A 44 -11.43 10.68 -7.09
CA TYR A 44 -11.72 12.00 -7.67
C TYR A 44 -10.84 13.11 -7.08
N LEU A 45 -10.49 12.98 -5.80
CA LEU A 45 -9.57 13.90 -5.14
C LEU A 45 -8.15 13.80 -5.74
N ARG A 46 -7.73 12.60 -6.15
CA ARG A 46 -6.46 12.41 -6.85
C ARG A 46 -6.42 13.19 -8.16
N ASP A 47 -7.48 13.13 -8.95
CA ASP A 47 -7.55 13.84 -10.24
C ASP A 47 -7.47 15.37 -10.04
N ALA A 48 -8.11 15.87 -8.99
CA ALA A 48 -8.00 17.28 -8.60
C ALA A 48 -6.56 17.66 -8.19
N PHE A 49 -5.88 16.81 -7.40
CA PHE A 49 -4.48 17.03 -7.04
C PHE A 49 -3.57 17.08 -8.27
N VAL A 50 -3.69 16.11 -9.18
CA VAL A 50 -2.89 16.08 -10.41
C VAL A 50 -3.13 17.34 -11.25
N SER A 51 -4.39 17.78 -11.36
CA SER A 51 -4.75 19.02 -12.07
C SER A 51 -4.15 20.29 -11.44
N MET A 52 -3.84 20.26 -10.15
CA MET A 52 -3.16 21.34 -9.42
C MET A 52 -1.63 21.22 -9.42
N GLY A 53 -1.06 20.26 -10.16
CA GLY A 53 0.38 20.02 -10.17
C GLY A 53 0.89 19.35 -8.89
N ILE A 54 0.03 18.57 -8.21
CA ILE A 54 0.42 17.75 -7.06
C ILE A 54 0.59 16.32 -7.57
N LEU A 55 1.81 15.78 -7.42
CA LEU A 55 2.07 14.36 -7.54
C LEU A 55 1.37 13.65 -6.38
N ALA A 56 0.46 12.74 -6.70
CA ALA A 56 -0.30 11.95 -5.75
C ALA A 56 -0.13 10.46 -6.03
N GLU A 57 0.56 9.77 -5.11
CA GLU A 57 0.87 8.35 -5.20
C GLU A 57 0.50 7.61 -3.91
N THR A 58 0.19 6.33 -4.06
CA THR A 58 0.07 5.38 -2.96
C THR A 58 0.93 4.15 -3.19
N PHE A 59 1.43 3.57 -2.11
CA PHE A 59 2.07 2.26 -2.14
C PHE A 59 1.80 1.54 -0.83
N GLU A 60 2.03 0.24 -0.81
CA GLU A 60 1.62 -0.61 0.29
C GLU A 60 2.53 -1.82 0.41
N SER A 61 2.54 -2.41 1.59
CA SER A 61 3.44 -3.51 1.93
C SER A 61 2.84 -4.35 3.06
N ALA A 62 3.51 -5.44 3.43
CA ALA A 62 3.32 -6.18 4.66
C ALA A 62 4.68 -6.43 5.35
N ILE A 63 4.66 -6.42 6.67
CA ILE A 63 5.83 -6.61 7.54
C ILE A 63 5.39 -7.31 8.81
N THR A 64 6.31 -7.93 9.56
CA THR A 64 6.04 -8.44 10.90
C THR A 64 6.02 -7.33 11.95
N TRP A 65 5.32 -7.54 13.07
CA TRP A 65 5.13 -6.52 14.11
C TRP A 65 6.45 -5.95 14.65
N GLU A 66 7.42 -6.80 14.95
CA GLU A 66 8.70 -6.42 15.52
C GLU A 66 9.55 -5.55 14.59
N ARG A 67 9.28 -5.62 13.28
CA ARG A 67 9.98 -4.82 12.26
C ARG A 67 9.20 -3.60 11.79
N PHE A 68 7.92 -3.47 12.15
CA PHE A 68 7.06 -2.39 11.64
C PHE A 68 7.58 -0.99 11.97
N GLY A 69 7.92 -0.73 13.24
CA GLY A 69 8.41 0.59 13.67
C GLY A 69 9.65 1.06 12.91
N PRO A 70 10.75 0.27 12.90
CA PRO A 70 11.96 0.59 12.13
C PRO A 70 11.69 0.72 10.62
N MET A 71 10.89 -0.17 10.04
CA MET A 71 10.54 -0.09 8.62
C MET A 71 9.78 1.19 8.29
N HIS A 72 8.76 1.53 9.07
CA HIS A 72 7.95 2.73 8.86
C HIS A 72 8.82 4.00 8.91
N ALA A 73 9.74 4.10 9.88
CA ALA A 73 10.66 5.22 9.98
C ALA A 73 11.59 5.32 8.77
N ALA A 74 12.20 4.20 8.36
CA ALA A 74 13.13 4.17 7.23
C ALA A 74 12.44 4.51 5.90
N VAL A 75 11.27 3.94 5.64
CA VAL A 75 10.49 4.20 4.42
C VAL A 75 10.00 5.64 4.38
N THR A 76 9.47 6.16 5.49
CA THR A 76 9.02 7.56 5.57
C THR A 76 10.17 8.52 5.26
N ALA A 77 11.32 8.34 5.90
CA ALA A 77 12.49 9.19 5.68
C ALA A 77 13.00 9.11 4.22
N ALA A 78 13.09 7.91 3.64
CA ALA A 78 13.55 7.72 2.27
C ALA A 78 12.61 8.41 1.26
N VAL A 79 11.31 8.30 1.46
CA VAL A 79 10.32 8.91 0.58
C VAL A 79 10.27 10.42 0.77
N GLU A 80 10.31 10.93 2.00
CA GLU A 80 10.39 12.37 2.27
C GLU A 80 11.62 13.00 1.61
N GLN A 81 12.78 12.34 1.72
CA GLN A 81 13.99 12.78 1.03
C GLN A 81 13.82 12.79 -0.49
N ALA A 82 13.21 11.76 -1.09
CA ALA A 82 12.98 11.68 -2.53
C ALA A 82 11.97 12.72 -3.02
N THR A 83 10.99 13.09 -2.20
CA THR A 83 10.01 14.15 -2.52
C THR A 83 10.58 15.56 -2.41
N GLY A 84 11.61 15.77 -1.58
CA GLY A 84 12.20 17.07 -1.33
C GLY A 84 11.29 18.02 -0.53
N ALA A 85 11.57 19.31 -0.61
CA ALA A 85 10.82 20.33 0.14
C ALA A 85 9.34 20.38 -0.30
N GLY A 86 8.43 20.25 0.67
CA GLY A 86 6.98 20.29 0.43
C GLY A 86 6.33 18.92 0.16
N GLY A 87 7.11 17.84 0.13
CA GLY A 87 6.58 16.49 0.15
C GLY A 87 5.96 16.11 1.50
N ARG A 88 4.91 15.29 1.45
CA ARG A 88 4.26 14.72 2.64
C ARG A 88 4.03 13.24 2.43
N VAL A 89 4.41 12.45 3.42
CA VAL A 89 4.14 11.02 3.49
C VAL A 89 3.22 10.78 4.68
N THR A 90 2.14 10.05 4.44
CA THR A 90 1.27 9.55 5.51
C THR A 90 1.18 8.05 5.41
N CYS A 91 0.99 7.37 6.54
CA CYS A 91 0.83 5.92 6.60
C CYS A 91 -0.41 5.58 7.42
N ARG A 92 -1.22 4.66 6.91
CA ARG A 92 -2.32 4.02 7.65
C ARG A 92 -2.15 2.50 7.61
N ILE A 93 -2.65 1.82 8.63
CA ILE A 93 -2.72 0.36 8.60
C ILE A 93 -4.04 -0.03 7.94
N SER A 94 -3.95 -0.65 6.76
CA SER A 94 -5.14 -1.06 5.98
C SER A 94 -5.70 -2.40 6.44
N HIS A 95 -4.81 -3.31 6.84
CA HIS A 95 -5.13 -4.65 7.33
C HIS A 95 -4.20 -5.02 8.47
N VAL A 96 -4.69 -5.89 9.36
CA VAL A 96 -3.96 -6.41 10.50
C VAL A 96 -4.05 -7.92 10.50
N TYR A 97 -2.89 -8.58 10.66
CA TYR A 97 -2.78 -10.02 10.81
C TYR A 97 -2.09 -10.34 12.15
N PRO A 98 -2.23 -11.57 12.68
CA PRO A 98 -1.51 -11.99 13.87
C PRO A 98 0.01 -11.77 13.76
N ALA A 99 0.58 -12.01 12.57
CA ALA A 99 2.01 -11.87 12.32
C ALA A 99 2.46 -10.41 12.11
N GLY A 100 1.57 -9.51 11.70
CA GLY A 100 1.95 -8.12 11.41
C GLY A 100 0.93 -7.31 10.61
N PRO A 101 1.21 -6.01 10.38
CA PRO A 101 0.30 -5.12 9.67
C PRO A 101 0.57 -5.06 8.17
N ALA A 102 -0.44 -4.61 7.42
CA ALA A 102 -0.30 -4.15 6.05
C ALA A 102 -0.37 -2.61 5.97
N PRO A 103 0.76 -1.90 6.09
CA PRO A 103 0.80 -0.45 5.95
C PRO A 103 0.51 0.00 4.53
N TYR A 104 -0.18 1.12 4.44
CA TYR A 104 -0.58 1.78 3.21
C TYR A 104 -0.15 3.25 3.29
N PHE A 105 0.77 3.61 2.41
CA PHE A 105 1.38 4.93 2.35
C PHE A 105 0.67 5.78 1.30
N THR A 106 0.60 7.08 1.57
CA THR A 106 0.15 8.10 0.62
C THR A 106 1.20 9.19 0.57
N VAL A 107 1.66 9.50 -0.64
CA VAL A 107 2.70 10.48 -0.94
C VAL A 107 2.07 11.60 -1.73
N LEU A 108 2.21 12.82 -1.22
CA LEU A 108 1.82 14.04 -1.91
C LEU A 108 3.06 14.94 -2.04
N ALA A 109 3.36 15.43 -3.24
CA ALA A 109 4.47 16.34 -3.45
C ALA A 109 4.16 17.33 -4.58
N PRO A 110 4.72 18.55 -4.57
CA PRO A 110 4.70 19.41 -5.75
C PRO A 110 5.37 18.69 -6.93
N ALA A 111 4.67 18.64 -8.07
CA ALA A 111 5.22 18.06 -9.28
C ALA A 111 6.26 19.01 -9.90
N ARG A 112 7.39 18.45 -10.35
CA ARG A 112 8.38 19.17 -11.16
C ARG A 112 7.92 19.14 -12.62
N ARG A 113 7.53 20.31 -13.14
CA ARG A 113 7.00 20.43 -14.49
C ARG A 113 8.03 19.94 -15.53
N GLY A 114 7.63 18.99 -16.37
CA GLY A 114 8.48 18.39 -17.40
C GLY A 114 9.38 17.24 -16.91
N GLU A 115 9.30 16.89 -15.63
CA GLU A 115 10.03 15.77 -15.01
C GLU A 115 9.10 14.89 -14.16
N GLU A 116 7.78 14.94 -14.42
CA GLU A 116 6.79 14.33 -13.53
C GLU A 116 6.98 12.82 -13.40
N LEU A 117 7.32 12.15 -14.51
CA LEU A 117 7.54 10.70 -14.55
C LEU A 117 8.86 10.32 -13.88
N GLU A 118 9.92 11.09 -14.09
CA GLU A 118 11.23 10.89 -13.47
C GLU A 118 11.17 11.11 -11.96
N GLN A 119 10.46 12.15 -11.53
CA GLN A 119 10.20 12.42 -10.12
C GLN A 119 9.41 11.27 -9.48
N TRP A 120 8.33 10.83 -10.12
CA TRP A 120 7.53 9.69 -9.68
C TRP A 120 8.37 8.41 -9.58
N ALA A 121 9.16 8.11 -10.60
CA ALA A 121 10.03 6.93 -10.63
C ALA A 121 11.06 6.96 -9.49
N ALA A 122 11.69 8.11 -9.22
CA ALA A 122 12.62 8.28 -8.12
C ALA A 122 11.96 8.05 -6.75
N ILE A 123 10.75 8.56 -6.55
CA ILE A 123 9.97 8.33 -5.32
C ILE A 123 9.62 6.85 -5.17
N LYS A 124 9.15 6.20 -6.24
CA LYS A 124 8.81 4.77 -6.23
C LYS A 124 10.03 3.89 -5.96
N GLN A 125 11.17 4.23 -6.55
CA GLN A 125 12.43 3.55 -6.31
C GLN A 125 12.86 3.68 -4.84
N ALA A 126 12.88 4.90 -4.30
CA ALA A 126 13.25 5.14 -2.90
C ALA A 126 12.35 4.37 -1.92
N ALA A 127 11.03 4.37 -2.15
CA ALA A 127 10.08 3.58 -1.35
C ALA A 127 10.39 2.08 -1.42
N SER A 128 10.56 1.56 -2.64
CA SER A 128 10.74 0.12 -2.89
C SER A 128 12.08 -0.41 -2.37
N ASP A 129 13.15 0.38 -2.51
CA ASP A 129 14.47 0.06 -1.96
C ASP A 129 14.45 0.04 -0.42
N ALA A 130 13.80 1.03 0.21
CA ALA A 130 13.65 1.08 1.66
C ALA A 130 12.81 -0.10 2.20
N LEU A 131 11.71 -0.45 1.53
CA LEU A 131 10.89 -1.62 1.88
C LEU A 131 11.71 -2.91 1.82
N LEU A 132 12.43 -3.11 0.72
CA LEU A 132 13.23 -4.31 0.54
C LEU A 132 14.37 -4.40 1.58
N ALA A 133 15.06 -3.30 1.85
CA ALA A 133 16.12 -3.24 2.86
C ALA A 133 15.62 -3.53 4.28
N ALA A 134 14.39 -3.09 4.60
CA ALA A 134 13.75 -3.39 5.88
C ALA A 134 13.21 -4.83 5.99
N GLY A 135 13.18 -5.58 4.87
CA GLY A 135 12.62 -6.93 4.79
C GLY A 135 11.08 -6.95 4.70
N ALA A 136 10.47 -5.87 4.25
CA ALA A 136 9.03 -5.80 3.97
C ALA A 136 8.72 -6.39 2.59
N THR A 137 7.48 -6.84 2.36
CA THR A 137 7.07 -7.27 1.02
C THR A 137 6.99 -6.09 0.05
N ILE A 138 7.28 -6.29 -1.24
CA ILE A 138 7.18 -5.18 -2.22
C ILE A 138 5.73 -4.74 -2.47
N THR A 139 4.79 -5.64 -2.24
CA THR A 139 3.35 -5.42 -2.35
C THR A 139 2.65 -6.34 -1.35
N HIS A 140 1.47 -5.95 -0.90
CA HIS A 140 0.54 -6.82 -0.20
C HIS A 140 -0.74 -7.07 -1.04
N HIS A 141 -1.28 -6.09 -1.77
CA HIS A 141 -2.43 -6.30 -2.68
C HIS A 141 -2.40 -5.53 -4.01
N HIS A 142 -1.49 -4.58 -4.24
CA HIS A 142 -1.38 -3.91 -5.55
C HIS A 142 -0.85 -4.81 -6.67
N ALA A 143 -0.30 -5.98 -6.32
CA ALA A 143 0.40 -6.89 -7.21
C ALA A 143 1.74 -6.33 -7.72
N VAL A 144 2.47 -7.16 -8.46
CA VAL A 144 3.84 -6.86 -8.88
C VAL A 144 3.83 -5.91 -10.09
N GLY A 145 3.16 -6.29 -11.17
CA GLY A 145 3.20 -5.50 -12.42
C GLY A 145 4.63 -5.33 -12.95
N ARG A 146 4.84 -4.34 -13.83
CA ARG A 146 6.18 -3.96 -14.29
C ARG A 146 6.89 -3.09 -13.25
N ASP A 147 6.13 -2.25 -12.57
CA ASP A 147 6.62 -1.24 -11.62
C ASP A 147 7.36 -1.89 -10.44
N HIS A 148 6.84 -2.97 -9.86
CA HIS A 148 7.47 -3.61 -8.69
C HIS A 148 8.38 -4.80 -9.06
N ARG A 149 8.45 -5.17 -10.34
CA ARG A 149 9.16 -6.38 -10.79
C ARG A 149 10.63 -6.42 -10.35
N PRO A 150 11.43 -5.34 -10.47
CA PRO A 150 12.84 -5.40 -10.08
C PRO A 150 13.07 -5.82 -8.62
N TRP A 151 12.17 -5.44 -7.71
CA TRP A 151 12.24 -5.84 -6.30
C TRP A 151 11.61 -7.20 -6.05
N TYR A 152 10.51 -7.53 -6.73
CA TYR A 152 9.92 -8.86 -6.65
C TYR A 152 10.89 -9.97 -7.08
N ASP A 153 11.66 -9.74 -8.15
CA ASP A 153 12.66 -10.69 -8.62
C ASP A 153 13.77 -10.94 -7.58
N ARG A 154 14.03 -9.97 -6.68
CA ARG A 154 14.96 -10.11 -5.54
C ARG A 154 14.33 -10.80 -4.34
N GLN A 155 13.01 -10.69 -4.16
CA GLN A 155 12.26 -11.32 -3.05
C GLN A 155 11.87 -12.77 -3.35
N ARG A 156 11.63 -13.09 -4.62
CA ARG A 156 11.15 -14.39 -5.08
C ARG A 156 12.31 -15.40 -5.18
N PRO A 157 12.22 -16.58 -4.53
CA PRO A 157 13.16 -17.67 -4.75
C PRO A 157 13.12 -18.22 -6.20
N GLN A 158 14.28 -18.62 -6.73
CA GLN A 158 14.40 -19.15 -8.10
C GLN A 158 13.46 -20.34 -8.42
N PRO A 159 13.24 -21.32 -7.53
CA PRO A 159 12.28 -22.40 -7.82
C PRO A 159 10.85 -21.90 -8.07
N PHE A 160 10.43 -20.85 -7.36
CA PHE A 160 9.11 -20.24 -7.57
C PHE A 160 9.04 -19.52 -8.93
N ALA A 161 10.12 -18.87 -9.34
CA ALA A 161 10.24 -18.27 -10.67
C ALA A 161 10.10 -19.31 -11.78
N ALA A 162 10.77 -20.47 -11.63
CA ALA A 162 10.72 -21.56 -12.59
C ALA A 162 9.31 -22.16 -12.70
N ALA A 163 8.64 -22.37 -11.57
CA ALA A 163 7.26 -22.87 -11.55
C ALA A 163 6.29 -21.93 -12.28
N LEU A 164 6.37 -20.62 -12.03
CA LEU A 164 5.54 -19.64 -12.72
C LEU A 164 5.81 -19.59 -14.23
N ARG A 165 7.09 -19.67 -14.65
CA ARG A 165 7.47 -19.72 -16.06
C ARG A 165 6.92 -20.97 -16.75
N ALA A 166 7.06 -22.13 -16.13
CA ALA A 166 6.51 -23.39 -16.66
C ALA A 166 4.98 -23.33 -16.81
N ALA A 167 4.28 -22.83 -15.79
CA ALA A 167 2.83 -22.66 -15.85
C ALA A 167 2.42 -21.69 -16.98
N LYS A 168 3.13 -20.56 -17.12
CA LYS A 168 2.89 -19.59 -18.20
C LYS A 168 3.08 -20.22 -19.58
N SER A 169 4.18 -20.93 -19.81
CA SER A 169 4.45 -21.61 -21.09
C SER A 169 3.41 -22.69 -21.42
N ALA A 170 2.86 -23.37 -20.41
CA ALA A 170 1.84 -24.39 -20.63
C ALA A 170 0.47 -23.81 -21.04
N VAL A 171 0.08 -22.65 -20.47
CA VAL A 171 -1.24 -22.05 -20.72
C VAL A 171 -1.24 -20.96 -21.80
N ASP A 172 -0.08 -20.39 -22.11
CA ASP A 172 0.10 -19.34 -23.12
C ASP A 172 1.40 -19.58 -23.92
N PRO A 173 1.46 -20.66 -24.71
CA PRO A 173 2.67 -21.06 -25.43
C PRO A 173 3.11 -20.05 -26.50
N SER A 174 2.21 -19.20 -26.98
CA SER A 174 2.51 -18.10 -27.92
C SER A 174 2.81 -16.77 -27.24
N GLY A 175 2.75 -16.69 -25.90
CA GLY A 175 3.11 -15.51 -25.12
C GLY A 175 2.20 -14.29 -25.35
N MET A 176 0.93 -14.49 -25.74
CA MET A 176 0.03 -13.38 -26.10
C MET A 176 -0.55 -12.65 -24.88
N LEU A 177 -0.68 -13.35 -23.75
CA LEU A 177 -1.37 -12.80 -22.58
C LEU A 177 -0.42 -11.92 -21.75
N ASN A 178 -0.36 -10.63 -22.10
CA ASN A 178 0.36 -9.56 -21.39
C ASN A 178 1.86 -9.88 -21.16
N PRO A 179 2.67 -9.91 -22.24
CA PRO A 179 4.07 -10.30 -22.19
C PRO A 179 4.93 -9.35 -21.34
N GLY A 180 5.95 -9.91 -20.69
CA GLY A 180 7.00 -9.16 -19.99
C GLY A 180 6.61 -8.55 -18.64
N VAL A 181 5.42 -8.85 -18.10
CA VAL A 181 4.99 -8.31 -16.80
C VAL A 181 5.71 -8.96 -15.63
N LEU A 182 5.65 -10.28 -15.52
CA LEU A 182 6.16 -11.04 -14.36
C LEU A 182 7.29 -12.01 -14.75
N ILE A 183 7.31 -12.39 -16.02
CA ILE A 183 8.18 -13.40 -16.61
C ILE A 183 8.56 -12.87 -17.99
N ASP A 184 9.84 -12.97 -18.34
CA ASP A 184 10.31 -12.69 -19.69
C ASP A 184 9.80 -13.76 -20.66
N GLY A 185 9.53 -13.35 -21.90
CA GLY A 185 9.12 -14.24 -22.99
C GLY A 185 10.20 -15.21 -23.41
#